data_AF-A0ABD5R1C0-F1
#
_entry.id   AF-A0ABD5R1C0-F1
#
_cell.length_a   1.000
_cell.length_b   1.000
_cell.length_c   1.000
_cell.angle_alpha   90.00
_cell.angle_beta   90.00
_cell.angle_gamma   90.00
#
_symmetry.space_group_name_H-M   'P 1'
#
loop_
_entity.id
_entity.type
_entity.pdbx_description
1 polymer ?
#
loop_
_entity_poly.entity_id
_entity_poly.type
_entity_poly.pdbx_seq_one_letter_code
_entity_poly.pdbx_strand_id
1 'polypeptide(L)'
;MPISTLPSARDFEEKDHAEVEFVGFRYTGDQSTKTDHDIRQRVGYNGPAKFQAGRVYLALLPTYLDPNHVENNNIGVHALESRNDFEVIYDPERLAEALLDRNYLPPEVFYEGFDRWKRQKVLEKLDLDDVGRVFEKDDEEPYRNQLREIAGVESDDEASISTQRSDEYTGRFSRSEASDVVKLLRQDSDEIDLRTAGLTDMADYLTRFDPATVETAADVVNGDADESDLEISRADDGDSDDENEDDADEDTDSEG
;
A
#
# COMPACT_ATOMS: atom_id res chain seq x y z
N MET A 1 1.34 0.24 9.35
CA MET A 1 2.22 0.34 10.54
C MET A 1 2.70 1.77 10.69
N PRO A 2 2.79 2.32 11.91
CA PRO A 2 3.33 3.66 12.15
C PRO A 2 4.83 3.74 11.82
N ILE A 3 5.33 4.94 11.56
CA ILE A 3 6.75 5.25 11.50
C ILE A 3 7.23 5.37 12.96
N SER A 4 8.15 4.48 13.32
CA SER A 4 8.72 4.50 14.66
C SER A 4 9.54 5.77 14.88
N THR A 5 9.44 6.38 16.04
CA THR A 5 10.20 7.59 16.34
C THR A 5 10.56 7.59 17.81
N LEU A 6 11.81 7.89 18.12
CA LEU A 6 12.21 8.15 19.50
C LEU A 6 11.41 9.36 20.02
N PRO A 7 10.76 9.26 21.20
CA PRO A 7 10.01 10.37 21.76
C PRO A 7 10.83 11.66 21.91
N SER A 8 12.15 11.52 22.13
CA SER A 8 13.09 12.63 22.26
C SER A 8 13.74 13.08 20.94
N ALA A 9 13.49 12.41 19.81
CA ALA A 9 14.15 12.73 18.53
C ALA A 9 13.88 14.17 18.11
N ARG A 10 12.61 14.58 18.17
CA ARG A 10 12.19 15.94 17.83
C ARG A 10 12.87 16.98 18.73
N ASP A 11 12.88 16.74 20.04
CA ASP A 11 13.52 17.64 21.01
C ASP A 11 15.03 17.74 20.81
N PHE A 12 15.70 16.68 20.36
CA PHE A 12 17.12 16.71 20.04
C PHE A 12 17.39 17.50 18.77
N GLU A 13 16.57 17.32 17.74
CA GLU A 13 16.69 18.06 16.49
C GLU A 13 16.39 19.55 16.65
N GLU A 14 15.31 19.92 17.35
CA GLU A 14 14.96 21.33 17.61
C GLU A 14 16.04 22.07 18.42
N LYS A 15 16.95 21.35 19.09
CA LYS A 15 18.07 21.89 19.86
C LYS A 15 19.42 21.75 19.16
N ASP A 16 19.44 21.30 17.90
CA ASP A 16 20.66 20.98 17.15
C ASP A 16 21.57 19.94 17.85
N HIS A 17 21.02 19.11 18.73
CA HIS A 17 21.74 18.03 19.43
C HIS A 17 21.78 16.73 18.62
N ALA A 18 20.93 16.60 17.61
CA ALA A 18 20.91 15.46 16.70
C ALA A 18 20.36 15.84 15.33
N GLU A 19 20.80 15.13 14.29
CA GLU A 19 20.16 15.16 12.98
C GLU A 19 19.23 13.95 12.87
N VAL A 20 17.96 14.16 12.51
CA VAL A 20 16.97 13.08 12.39
C VAL A 20 16.63 12.86 10.93
N GLU A 21 16.76 11.62 10.48
CA GLU A 21 16.40 11.21 9.13
C GLU A 21 15.33 10.11 9.12
N PHE A 22 14.58 10.09 8.01
CA PHE A 22 13.71 8.97 7.69
C PHE A 22 14.55 7.81 7.13
N VAL A 23 14.45 6.67 7.81
CA VAL A 23 15.22 5.46 7.50
C VAL A 23 14.35 4.22 7.63
N GLY A 24 14.78 3.17 6.94
CA GLY A 24 14.24 1.83 7.06
C GLY A 24 15.20 0.98 7.87
N PHE A 25 14.69 -0.05 8.52
CA PHE A 25 15.54 -1.10 9.07
C PHE A 25 14.86 -2.45 8.98
N ARG A 26 15.64 -3.50 8.77
CA ARG A 26 15.13 -4.88 8.69
C ARG A 26 15.97 -5.84 9.51
N TYR A 27 15.32 -6.85 10.07
CA TYR A 27 16.00 -7.95 10.73
C TYR A 27 16.50 -8.95 9.69
N THR A 28 17.80 -9.27 9.74
CA THR A 28 18.50 -10.11 8.77
C THR A 28 19.06 -11.40 9.37
N GLY A 29 18.74 -11.69 10.64
CA GLY A 29 19.23 -12.90 11.31
C GLY A 29 18.56 -14.19 10.84
N ASP A 30 19.16 -15.32 11.21
CA ASP A 30 18.77 -16.66 10.73
C ASP A 30 17.38 -17.15 11.20
N GLN A 31 16.80 -16.50 12.22
CA GLN A 31 15.50 -16.88 12.75
C GLN A 31 14.38 -16.19 11.96
N SER A 32 13.23 -16.84 11.79
CA SER A 32 12.07 -16.20 11.13
C SER A 32 11.56 -14.98 11.90
N THR A 33 11.72 -14.97 13.23
CA THR A 33 11.37 -13.84 14.08
C THR A 33 12.33 -13.69 15.24
N LYS A 34 12.48 -12.45 15.74
CA LYS A 34 13.27 -12.13 16.93
C LYS A 34 12.55 -11.14 17.84
N THR A 35 12.52 -11.44 19.13
CA THR A 35 12.16 -10.45 20.16
C THR A 35 13.44 -9.73 20.59
N ASP A 36 13.45 -8.40 20.53
CA ASP A 36 14.60 -7.61 20.99
C ASP A 36 14.13 -6.37 21.74
N HIS A 37 14.22 -6.40 23.07
CA HIS A 37 13.77 -5.28 23.90
C HIS A 37 14.71 -4.09 23.86
N ASP A 38 16.00 -4.32 23.61
CA ASP A 38 17.05 -3.29 23.63
C ASP A 38 16.92 -2.39 22.41
N ILE A 39 16.79 -2.98 21.21
CA ILE A 39 16.57 -2.22 19.98
C ILE A 39 15.29 -1.42 20.05
N ARG A 40 14.23 -1.98 20.63
CA ARG A 40 12.95 -1.27 20.78
C ARG A 40 13.09 0.02 21.57
N GLN A 41 13.86 0.01 22.65
CA GLN A 41 14.07 1.20 23.47
C GLN A 41 14.99 2.21 22.77
N ARG A 42 16.08 1.74 22.15
CA ARG A 42 17.11 2.61 21.55
C ARG A 42 16.71 3.23 20.22
N VAL A 43 15.78 2.60 19.51
CA VAL A 43 15.24 3.06 18.22
C VAL A 43 13.86 3.71 18.39
N GLY A 44 13.27 3.65 19.59
CA GLY A 44 11.92 4.16 19.83
C GLY A 44 10.84 3.37 19.08
N TYR A 45 11.09 2.08 18.84
CA TYR A 45 10.19 1.24 18.07
C TYR A 45 8.96 0.85 18.89
N ASN A 46 7.81 1.32 18.42
CA ASN A 46 6.49 1.14 19.05
C ASN A 46 5.62 0.07 18.35
N GLY A 47 6.16 -0.62 17.34
CA GLY A 47 5.45 -1.68 16.61
C GLY A 47 5.37 -3.04 17.35
N PRO A 48 4.96 -4.11 16.61
CA PRO A 48 4.84 -5.47 17.16
C PRO A 48 6.06 -5.95 17.93
N ALA A 49 5.85 -6.73 19.00
CA ALA A 49 6.94 -7.13 19.90
C ALA A 49 8.08 -7.95 19.24
N LYS A 50 7.83 -8.51 18.06
CA LYS A 50 8.77 -9.35 17.31
C LYS A 50 9.10 -8.70 15.97
N PHE A 51 10.38 -8.67 15.66
CA PHE A 51 10.89 -8.38 14.32
C PHE A 51 10.77 -9.64 13.46
N GLN A 52 10.23 -9.51 12.26
CA GLN A 52 10.12 -10.56 11.25
C GLN A 52 11.31 -10.43 10.29
N ALA A 53 11.92 -11.55 9.95
CA ALA A 53 13.02 -11.57 8.99
C ALA A 53 12.54 -11.04 7.62
N GLY A 54 13.37 -10.22 6.98
CA GLY A 54 13.08 -9.65 5.66
C GLY A 54 12.11 -8.46 5.64
N ARG A 55 11.29 -8.28 6.67
CA ARG A 55 10.34 -7.15 6.75
C ARG A 55 11.04 -5.83 7.03
N VAL A 56 10.71 -4.80 6.25
CA VAL A 56 11.21 -3.44 6.47
C VAL A 56 10.31 -2.66 7.43
N TYR A 57 10.93 -2.16 8.50
CA TYR A 57 10.34 -1.26 9.46
C TYR A 57 10.80 0.17 9.14
N LEU A 58 9.88 1.13 9.23
CA LEU A 58 10.18 2.53 8.89
C LEU A 58 10.28 3.34 10.18
N ALA A 59 11.26 4.24 10.25
CA ALA A 59 11.52 5.04 11.43
C ALA A 59 12.11 6.41 11.11
N LEU A 60 11.91 7.36 12.03
CA LEU A 60 12.63 8.63 12.10
C LEU A 60 13.65 8.51 13.21
N LEU A 61 14.92 8.38 12.84
CA LEU A 61 16.00 8.08 13.76
C LEU A 61 17.10 9.14 13.70
N PRO A 62 17.71 9.47 14.86
CA PRO A 62 18.95 10.21 14.88
C PRO A 62 20.04 9.50 14.08
N THR A 63 20.62 10.19 13.10
CA THR A 63 21.77 9.76 12.29
C THR A 63 23.08 10.37 12.78
N TYR A 64 23.00 11.58 13.34
CA TYR A 64 24.09 12.25 14.03
C TYR A 64 23.67 12.60 15.45
N LEU A 65 24.58 12.48 16.41
CA LEU A 65 24.39 12.85 17.81
C LEU A 65 25.54 13.76 18.24
N ASP A 66 25.24 14.92 18.81
CA ASP A 66 26.25 15.81 19.37
C ASP A 66 26.85 15.18 20.64
N PRO A 67 28.15 14.82 20.63
CA PRO A 67 28.80 14.16 21.76
C PRO A 67 28.87 15.02 23.03
N ASN A 68 28.63 16.34 22.94
CA ASN A 68 28.59 17.22 24.11
C ASN A 68 27.22 17.26 24.79
N HIS A 69 26.16 16.81 24.10
CA HIS A 69 24.78 16.96 24.55
C HIS A 69 24.03 15.63 24.64
N VAL A 70 24.53 14.58 24.00
CA VAL A 70 23.97 13.23 24.06
C VAL A 70 25.04 12.26 24.56
N GLU A 71 24.91 11.81 25.81
CA GLU A 71 25.90 10.93 26.46
C GLU A 71 25.91 9.51 25.87
N ASN A 72 24.83 9.08 25.22
CA ASN A 72 24.66 7.72 24.71
C ASN A 72 24.73 7.69 23.18
N ASN A 73 25.93 7.44 22.65
CA ASN A 73 26.19 7.30 21.20
C ASN A 73 25.55 6.03 20.58
N ASN A 74 24.82 5.22 21.37
CA ASN A 74 24.26 3.95 20.93
C ASN A 74 22.72 3.98 20.91
N ILE A 75 22.16 5.08 20.41
CA ILE A 75 20.72 5.29 20.15
C ILE A 75 20.51 5.63 18.66
N GLY A 76 19.27 5.56 18.17
CA GLY A 76 18.97 5.86 16.78
C GLY A 76 19.57 4.83 15.82
N VAL A 77 20.14 5.29 14.70
CA VAL A 77 20.71 4.38 13.69
C VAL A 77 21.94 3.63 14.22
N HIS A 78 22.75 4.25 15.09
CA HIS A 78 23.95 3.62 15.64
C HIS A 78 23.64 2.36 16.47
N ALA A 79 22.47 2.32 17.11
CA ALA A 79 21.99 1.12 17.81
C ALA A 79 21.76 -0.07 16.88
N LEU A 80 21.34 0.20 15.64
CA LEU A 80 21.12 -0.81 14.62
C LEU A 80 22.43 -1.18 13.92
N GLU A 81 23.24 -0.18 13.55
CA GLU A 81 24.52 -0.36 12.84
C GLU A 81 25.58 -1.08 13.68
N SER A 82 25.51 -0.97 15.01
CA SER A 82 26.40 -1.72 15.91
C SER A 82 26.10 -3.23 15.94
N ARG A 83 25.09 -3.69 15.19
CA ARG A 83 24.62 -5.07 15.19
C ARG A 83 24.67 -5.69 13.81
N ASN A 84 25.08 -6.96 13.77
CA ASN A 84 25.19 -7.73 12.52
C ASN A 84 23.87 -8.36 12.07
N ASP A 85 22.84 -8.33 12.92
CA ASP A 85 21.54 -8.97 12.67
C ASP A 85 20.46 -7.97 12.24
N PHE A 86 20.82 -6.71 12.04
CA PHE A 86 19.98 -5.66 11.48
C PHE A 86 20.69 -4.98 10.33
N GLU A 87 19.90 -4.55 9.35
CA GLU A 87 20.35 -3.69 8.26
C GLU A 87 19.57 -2.38 8.32
N VAL A 88 20.28 -1.26 8.20
CA VAL A 88 19.70 0.08 8.06
C VAL A 88 19.66 0.45 6.58
N ILE A 89 18.53 0.98 6.13
CA ILE A 89 18.24 1.35 4.76
C ILE A 89 18.08 2.87 4.72
N TYR A 90 19.02 3.53 4.04
CA TYR A 90 19.02 4.98 3.81
C TYR A 90 18.57 5.36 2.41
N ASP A 91 18.60 4.38 1.51
CA ASP A 91 18.38 4.53 0.09
C ASP A 91 16.91 4.88 -0.22
N PRO A 92 16.61 6.00 -0.91
CA PRO A 92 15.25 6.42 -1.19
C PRO A 92 14.44 5.39 -1.99
N GLU A 93 15.05 4.72 -2.97
CA GLU A 93 14.38 3.72 -3.81
C GLU A 93 13.85 2.57 -2.95
N ARG A 94 14.72 1.98 -2.13
CA ARG A 94 14.36 0.89 -1.20
C ARG A 94 13.38 1.32 -0.11
N LEU A 95 13.36 2.59 0.28
CA LEU A 95 12.39 3.13 1.22
C LEU A 95 11.02 3.32 0.57
N ALA A 96 10.99 3.74 -0.69
CA ALA A 96 9.78 3.86 -1.48
C ALA A 96 9.17 2.47 -1.76
N GLU A 97 9.97 1.49 -2.15
CA GLU A 97 9.55 0.08 -2.25
C GLU A 97 8.92 -0.42 -0.93
N ALA A 98 9.57 -0.14 0.21
CA ALA A 98 9.07 -0.56 1.53
C ALA A 98 7.77 0.15 1.97
N LEU A 99 7.46 1.32 1.38
CA LEU A 99 6.17 1.99 1.53
C LEU A 99 5.11 1.37 0.62
N LEU A 100 5.48 1.02 -0.62
CA LEU A 100 4.61 0.40 -1.62
C LEU A 100 4.21 -1.03 -1.26
N ASP A 101 5.09 -1.80 -0.61
CA ASP A 101 4.85 -3.15 -0.08
C ASP A 101 3.76 -3.20 1.01
N ARG A 102 3.13 -2.06 1.32
CA ARG A 102 2.09 -1.93 2.34
C ARG A 102 0.75 -1.60 1.69
N ASN A 103 -0.30 -2.15 2.26
CA ASN A 103 -1.68 -1.94 1.80
C ASN A 103 -2.17 -0.50 2.00
N TYR A 104 -1.57 0.22 2.96
CA TYR A 104 -1.85 1.61 3.29
C TYR A 104 -0.56 2.34 3.63
N LEU A 105 -0.47 3.59 3.19
CA LEU A 105 0.59 4.50 3.58
C LEU A 105 0.49 4.86 5.08
N PRO A 106 1.59 5.23 5.75
CA PRO A 106 1.57 5.62 7.16
C PRO A 106 0.56 6.76 7.46
N PRO A 107 -0.48 6.51 8.28
CA PRO A 107 -1.53 7.50 8.53
C PRO A 107 -1.03 8.81 9.14
N GLU A 108 -0.06 8.70 10.04
CA GLU A 108 0.58 9.85 10.70
C GLU A 108 1.41 10.74 9.76
N VAL A 109 1.57 10.36 8.49
CA VAL A 109 2.25 11.18 7.47
C VAL A 109 1.29 11.61 6.37
N PHE A 110 0.45 10.70 5.89
CA PHE A 110 -0.31 10.91 4.66
C PHE A 110 -1.78 11.30 4.92
N TYR A 111 -2.39 10.80 5.99
CA TYR A 111 -3.82 10.94 6.27
C TYR A 111 -4.19 12.18 7.10
N GLU A 112 -5.48 12.47 7.20
CA GLU A 112 -5.98 13.52 8.09
C GLU A 112 -5.44 13.35 9.53
N GLY A 113 -4.98 14.48 10.11
CA GLY A 113 -4.37 14.49 11.45
C GLY A 113 -2.90 14.09 11.47
N PHE A 114 -2.23 14.02 10.30
CA PHE A 114 -0.81 13.75 10.20
C PHE A 114 0.05 14.67 11.11
N ASP A 115 1.16 14.12 11.58
CA ASP A 115 2.19 14.89 12.27
C ASP A 115 3.01 15.66 11.24
N ARG A 116 2.95 17.00 11.31
CA ARG A 116 3.60 17.89 10.35
C ARG A 116 5.11 17.69 10.28
N TRP A 117 5.75 17.41 11.41
CA TRP A 117 7.20 17.22 11.47
C TRP A 117 7.56 15.87 10.84
N LYS A 118 6.82 14.80 11.16
CA LYS A 118 7.03 13.49 10.52
C LYS A 118 6.82 13.56 9.01
N ARG A 119 5.75 14.22 8.56
CA ARG A 119 5.45 14.39 7.14
C ARG A 119 6.56 15.12 6.41
N GLN A 120 7.00 16.26 6.95
CA GLN A 120 8.10 17.02 6.36
C GLN A 120 9.34 16.14 6.15
N LYS A 121 9.75 15.39 7.18
CA LYS A 121 10.93 14.52 7.10
C LYS A 121 10.81 13.40 6.08
N VAL A 122 9.63 12.81 5.94
CA VAL A 122 9.40 11.75 4.95
C VAL A 122 9.38 12.30 3.54
N LEU A 123 8.64 13.39 3.30
CA LEU A 123 8.56 14.01 1.99
C LEU A 123 9.94 14.53 1.55
N GLU A 124 10.69 15.17 2.45
CA GLU A 124 12.04 15.66 2.16
C GLU A 124 13.02 14.52 1.84
N LYS A 125 12.99 13.41 2.60
CA LYS A 125 13.90 12.28 2.36
C LYS A 125 13.64 11.59 1.02
N LEU A 126 12.38 11.52 0.61
CA LEU A 126 11.95 10.84 -0.59
C LEU A 126 11.79 11.79 -1.79
N ASP A 127 12.04 13.09 -1.61
CA ASP A 127 11.80 14.13 -2.61
C ASP A 127 10.37 14.09 -3.19
N LEU A 128 9.38 13.90 -2.31
CA LEU A 128 7.97 13.83 -2.67
C LEU A 128 7.32 15.21 -2.70
N ASP A 129 6.54 15.46 -3.74
CA ASP A 129 5.63 16.59 -3.82
C ASP A 129 4.43 16.41 -2.88
N ASP A 130 4.17 17.44 -2.07
CA ASP A 130 2.99 17.48 -1.20
C ASP A 130 1.73 17.74 -2.03
N VAL A 131 1.04 16.66 -2.42
CA VAL A 131 -0.24 16.70 -3.15
C VAL A 131 -1.46 16.96 -2.25
N GLY A 132 -1.24 17.22 -0.95
CA GLY A 132 -2.31 17.45 0.02
C GLY A 132 -2.64 16.23 0.88
N ARG A 133 -3.81 16.29 1.53
CA ARG A 133 -4.24 15.33 2.56
C ARG A 133 -4.97 14.16 1.93
N VAL A 134 -4.68 12.96 2.43
CA VAL A 134 -5.44 11.75 2.14
C VAL A 134 -6.62 11.66 3.11
N PHE A 135 -7.85 11.58 2.59
CA PHE A 135 -9.04 11.32 3.41
C PHE A 135 -9.45 9.85 3.28
N GLU A 136 -9.37 9.30 2.07
CA GLU A 136 -9.73 7.92 1.75
C GLU A 136 -8.56 7.18 1.06
N LYS A 137 -8.66 5.86 0.93
CA LYS A 137 -7.58 5.04 0.33
C LYS A 137 -7.26 5.47 -1.11
N ASP A 138 -8.27 5.87 -1.87
CA ASP A 138 -8.11 6.32 -3.26
C ASP A 138 -7.35 7.65 -3.37
N ASP A 139 -7.39 8.48 -2.33
CA ASP A 139 -6.60 9.72 -2.26
C ASP A 139 -5.09 9.44 -2.06
N GLU A 140 -4.67 8.20 -1.76
CA GLU A 140 -3.26 7.82 -1.66
C GLU A 140 -2.57 7.78 -3.02
N GLU A 141 -3.34 7.59 -4.10
CA GLU A 141 -2.78 7.22 -5.41
C GLU A 141 -1.74 8.20 -5.95
N PRO A 142 -1.88 9.54 -5.80
CA PRO A 142 -0.84 10.45 -6.26
C PRO A 142 0.47 10.33 -5.47
N TYR A 143 0.44 9.92 -4.20
CA TYR A 143 1.67 9.58 -3.45
C TYR A 143 2.25 8.24 -3.91
N ARG A 144 1.41 7.24 -4.15
CA ARG A 144 1.85 5.93 -4.63
C ARG A 144 2.53 6.03 -6.00
N ASN A 145 2.01 6.86 -6.90
CA ASN A 145 2.62 7.13 -8.20
C ASN A 145 4.05 7.69 -8.07
N GLN A 146 4.23 8.71 -7.24
CA GLN A 146 5.57 9.26 -6.98
C GLN A 146 6.50 8.23 -6.33
N LEU A 147 6.00 7.42 -5.40
CA LEU A 147 6.78 6.34 -4.78
C LEU A 147 7.20 5.27 -5.80
N ARG A 148 6.36 4.92 -6.78
CA ARG A 148 6.70 3.97 -7.85
C ARG A 148 7.82 4.53 -8.73
N GLU A 149 7.73 5.81 -9.08
CA GLU A 149 8.77 6.51 -9.83
C GLU A 149 10.12 6.48 -9.08
N ILE A 150 10.12 6.80 -7.77
CA ILE A 150 11.32 6.76 -6.94
C ILE A 150 11.88 5.33 -6.81
N ALA A 151 11.01 4.33 -6.67
CA ALA A 151 11.42 2.94 -6.56
C ALA A 151 11.96 2.36 -7.87
N GLY A 152 11.83 3.07 -9.00
CA GLY A 152 12.17 2.53 -10.32
C GLY A 152 11.34 1.30 -10.69
N VAL A 153 10.20 1.11 -10.03
CA VAL A 153 9.28 0.02 -10.31
C VAL A 153 8.40 0.48 -11.46
N GLU A 154 8.65 -0.08 -12.65
CA GLU A 154 7.68 0.03 -13.74
C GLU A 154 6.37 -0.54 -13.21
N SER A 155 5.34 0.27 -13.33
CA SER A 155 3.97 -0.10 -13.06
C SER A 155 3.62 -1.33 -13.90
N ASP A 156 3.82 -2.53 -13.35
CA ASP A 156 3.07 -3.72 -13.76
C ASP A 156 1.68 -3.55 -13.13
N ASP A 157 1.00 -2.49 -13.58
CA ASP A 157 -0.14 -1.84 -12.92
C ASP A 157 -1.19 -2.89 -12.56
N GLU A 158 -1.40 -3.85 -13.45
CA GLU A 158 -2.41 -4.87 -13.33
C GLU A 158 -2.14 -5.88 -12.19
N ALA A 159 -0.91 -6.38 -12.04
CA ALA A 159 -0.59 -7.38 -11.02
C ALA A 159 -0.54 -6.77 -9.61
N SER A 160 -0.03 -5.54 -9.49
CA SER A 160 0.05 -4.81 -8.22
C SER A 160 -1.32 -4.30 -7.77
N ILE A 161 -2.12 -3.76 -8.69
CA ILE A 161 -3.53 -3.37 -8.42
C ILE A 161 -4.35 -4.60 -8.07
N SER A 162 -4.18 -5.72 -8.78
CA SER A 162 -4.85 -6.98 -8.46
C SER A 162 -4.51 -7.48 -7.06
N THR A 163 -3.23 -7.50 -6.66
CA THR A 163 -2.85 -7.93 -5.31
C THR A 163 -3.44 -7.01 -4.23
N GLN A 164 -3.38 -5.68 -4.44
CA GLN A 164 -3.91 -4.69 -3.51
C GLN A 164 -5.45 -4.77 -3.38
N ARG A 165 -6.15 -5.08 -4.48
CA ARG A 165 -7.61 -5.25 -4.53
C ARG A 165 -8.06 -6.57 -3.90
N SER A 166 -7.33 -7.66 -4.12
CA SER A 166 -7.62 -8.94 -3.48
C SER A 166 -7.50 -8.84 -1.95
N ASP A 167 -6.46 -8.17 -1.46
CA ASP A 167 -6.29 -7.91 -0.03
C ASP A 167 -7.43 -7.07 0.54
N GLU A 168 -7.92 -6.08 -0.22
CA GLU A 168 -9.07 -5.26 0.16
C GLU A 168 -10.36 -6.07 0.25
N TYR A 169 -10.68 -6.87 -0.78
CA TYR A 169 -11.86 -7.73 -0.80
C TYR A 169 -11.82 -8.78 0.32
N THR A 170 -10.63 -9.31 0.63
CA THR A 170 -10.45 -10.22 1.76
C THR A 170 -10.73 -9.55 3.12
N GLY A 171 -10.41 -8.25 3.25
CA GLY A 171 -10.69 -7.46 4.46
C GLY A 171 -12.15 -6.99 4.56
N ARG A 172 -12.79 -6.73 3.43
CA ARG A 172 -14.14 -6.17 3.33
C ARG A 172 -15.24 -7.22 3.39
N PHE A 173 -15.11 -8.31 2.65
CA PHE A 173 -16.18 -9.31 2.53
C PHE A 173 -16.01 -10.46 3.54
N SER A 174 -17.13 -10.92 4.09
CA SER A 174 -17.18 -12.25 4.68
C SER A 174 -17.09 -13.32 3.60
N ARG A 175 -16.71 -14.55 3.98
CA ARG A 175 -16.66 -15.70 3.06
C ARG A 175 -18.01 -15.96 2.36
N SER A 176 -19.13 -15.75 3.05
CA SER A 176 -20.47 -15.89 2.48
C SER A 176 -20.75 -14.81 1.45
N GLU A 177 -20.47 -13.54 1.77
CA GLU A 177 -20.70 -12.42 0.86
C GLU A 177 -19.83 -12.55 -0.38
N ALA A 178 -18.52 -12.80 -0.24
CA ALA A 178 -17.63 -13.05 -1.37
C ALA A 178 -18.12 -14.21 -2.24
N SER A 179 -18.63 -15.29 -1.64
CA SER A 179 -19.19 -16.41 -2.40
C SER A 179 -20.45 -16.04 -3.17
N ASP A 180 -21.28 -15.14 -2.67
CA ASP A 180 -22.52 -14.73 -3.34
C ASP A 180 -22.24 -13.69 -4.43
N VAL A 181 -21.30 -12.77 -4.20
CA VAL A 181 -20.80 -11.84 -5.23
C VAL A 181 -20.17 -12.61 -6.39
N VAL A 182 -19.30 -13.59 -6.11
CA VAL A 182 -18.71 -14.43 -7.15
C VAL A 182 -19.75 -15.25 -7.91
N LYS A 183 -20.87 -15.66 -7.28
CA LYS A 183 -21.95 -16.36 -8.01
C LYS A 183 -22.66 -15.46 -9.03
N LEU A 184 -22.80 -14.17 -8.74
CA LEU A 184 -23.41 -13.20 -9.64
C LEU A 184 -22.48 -12.87 -10.80
N LEU A 185 -21.18 -12.75 -10.54
CA LEU A 185 -20.20 -12.30 -11.53
C LEU A 185 -19.64 -13.41 -12.40
N ARG A 186 -19.54 -14.65 -11.89
CA ARG A 186 -19.02 -15.77 -12.68
C ARG A 186 -19.98 -16.10 -13.81
N GLN A 187 -19.46 -16.29 -15.01
CA GLN A 187 -20.26 -16.72 -16.16
C GLN A 187 -20.40 -18.24 -16.16
N ASP A 188 -19.32 -18.94 -15.78
CA ASP A 188 -19.30 -20.40 -15.64
C ASP A 188 -18.90 -20.86 -14.24
N SER A 189 -19.56 -21.93 -13.78
CA SER A 189 -19.26 -22.56 -12.49
C SER A 189 -17.88 -23.22 -12.41
N ASP A 190 -17.25 -23.45 -13.55
CA ASP A 190 -15.91 -24.06 -13.66
C ASP A 190 -14.78 -23.02 -13.51
N GLU A 191 -15.10 -21.72 -13.56
CA GLU A 191 -14.12 -20.65 -13.38
C GLU A 191 -13.54 -20.61 -11.96
N ILE A 192 -14.36 -20.96 -10.97
CA ILE A 192 -13.97 -21.09 -9.57
C ILE A 192 -14.92 -22.04 -8.83
N ASP A 193 -14.34 -23.07 -8.21
CA ASP A 193 -15.09 -24.00 -7.37
C ASP A 193 -15.31 -23.43 -5.96
N LEU A 194 -16.45 -22.76 -5.78
CA LEU A 194 -16.87 -22.16 -4.50
C LEU A 194 -16.96 -23.14 -3.32
N ARG A 195 -17.00 -24.45 -3.58
CA ARG A 195 -17.02 -25.46 -2.51
C ARG A 195 -15.66 -25.63 -1.87
N THR A 196 -14.60 -25.44 -2.64
CA THR A 196 -13.21 -25.64 -2.21
C THR A 196 -12.44 -24.33 -2.06
N ALA A 197 -12.85 -23.27 -2.76
CA ALA A 197 -12.26 -21.94 -2.68
C ALA A 197 -12.37 -21.33 -1.27
N GLY A 198 -11.25 -20.77 -0.80
CA GLY A 198 -11.15 -19.92 0.38
C GLY A 198 -11.56 -18.48 0.07
N LEU A 199 -11.61 -17.63 1.11
CA LEU A 199 -11.93 -16.20 0.95
C LEU A 199 -10.90 -15.49 0.07
N THR A 200 -9.62 -15.78 0.27
CA THR A 200 -8.53 -15.22 -0.55
C THR A 200 -8.67 -15.64 -2.02
N ASP A 201 -8.96 -16.91 -2.31
CA ASP A 201 -9.14 -17.37 -3.70
C ASP A 201 -10.33 -16.68 -4.39
N MET A 202 -11.40 -16.39 -3.63
CA MET A 202 -12.56 -15.65 -4.15
C MET A 202 -12.24 -14.16 -4.34
N ALA A 203 -11.49 -13.56 -3.41
CA ALA A 203 -11.03 -12.18 -3.52
C ALA A 203 -10.09 -11.99 -4.71
N ASP A 204 -9.16 -12.91 -4.93
CA ASP A 204 -8.27 -12.96 -6.11
C ASP A 204 -9.08 -13.09 -7.41
N TYR A 205 -10.17 -13.85 -7.40
CA TYR A 205 -11.02 -13.98 -8.58
C TYR A 205 -11.79 -12.69 -8.89
N LEU A 206 -12.24 -11.95 -7.87
CA LEU A 206 -12.98 -10.70 -8.04
C LEU A 206 -12.14 -9.57 -8.67
N THR A 207 -10.80 -9.66 -8.60
CA THR A 207 -9.93 -8.64 -9.20
C THR A 207 -9.93 -8.65 -10.73
N ARG A 208 -10.47 -9.72 -11.33
CA ARG A 208 -10.69 -9.85 -12.79
C ARG A 208 -11.82 -8.98 -13.31
N PHE A 209 -12.63 -8.38 -12.43
CA PHE A 209 -13.75 -7.50 -12.79
C PHE A 209 -13.41 -6.05 -12.45
N ASP A 210 -14.10 -5.12 -13.09
CA ASP A 210 -13.98 -3.72 -12.72
C ASP A 210 -14.44 -3.49 -11.27
N PRO A 211 -13.80 -2.57 -10.52
CA PRO A 211 -14.19 -2.29 -9.14
C PRO A 211 -15.68 -1.93 -9.04
N ALA A 212 -16.17 -1.09 -9.95
CA ALA A 212 -17.58 -0.68 -9.99
C ALA A 212 -18.53 -1.87 -10.14
N THR A 213 -18.20 -2.85 -10.99
CA THR A 213 -18.99 -4.08 -11.16
C THR A 213 -18.99 -4.93 -9.90
N VAL A 214 -17.86 -5.04 -9.19
CA VAL A 214 -17.80 -5.77 -7.91
C VAL A 214 -18.63 -5.06 -6.83
N GLU A 215 -18.61 -3.73 -6.79
CA GLU A 215 -19.43 -2.92 -5.88
C GLU A 215 -20.92 -3.11 -6.15
N THR A 216 -21.36 -2.97 -7.40
CA THR A 216 -22.76 -3.17 -7.79
C THR A 216 -23.22 -4.59 -7.46
N ALA A 217 -22.37 -5.61 -7.70
CA ALA A 217 -22.71 -6.98 -7.32
C ALA A 217 -22.82 -7.16 -5.80
N ALA A 218 -21.98 -6.49 -5.01
CA ALA A 218 -22.09 -6.50 -3.55
C ALA A 218 -23.39 -5.83 -3.07
N ASP A 219 -23.80 -4.72 -3.68
CA ASP A 219 -25.05 -4.04 -3.38
C ASP A 219 -26.27 -4.92 -3.73
N VAL A 220 -26.22 -5.65 -4.84
CA VAL A 220 -27.26 -6.64 -5.19
C VAL A 220 -27.35 -7.76 -4.16
N VAL A 221 -26.21 -8.30 -3.69
CA VAL A 221 -26.20 -9.33 -2.63
C VAL A 221 -26.79 -8.81 -1.32
N ASN A 222 -26.52 -7.55 -0.97
CA ASN A 222 -27.04 -6.92 0.24
C ASN A 222 -28.51 -6.49 0.12
N GLY A 223 -29.06 -6.48 -1.11
CA GLY A 223 -30.41 -6.02 -1.42
C GLY A 223 -30.54 -4.49 -1.50
N ASP A 224 -29.42 -3.80 -1.70
CA ASP A 224 -29.32 -2.35 -1.86
C ASP A 224 -29.45 -1.92 -3.35
N ALA A 225 -29.30 -2.86 -4.29
CA ALA A 225 -29.51 -2.68 -5.73
C ALA A 225 -30.28 -3.86 -6.36
N ASP A 226 -30.87 -3.64 -7.55
CA ASP A 226 -31.54 -4.70 -8.31
C ASP A 226 -30.55 -5.40 -9.25
N GLU A 227 -30.73 -6.71 -9.49
CA GLU A 227 -29.86 -7.50 -10.38
C GLU A 227 -29.85 -6.97 -11.82
N SER A 228 -30.90 -6.24 -12.24
CA SER A 228 -30.97 -5.57 -13.54
C SER A 228 -30.00 -4.40 -13.70
N ASP A 229 -29.48 -3.86 -12.60
CA ASP A 229 -28.51 -2.75 -12.60
C ASP A 229 -27.06 -3.27 -12.72
N LEU A 230 -26.86 -4.59 -12.68
CA LEU A 230 -25.54 -5.22 -12.74
C LEU A 230 -25.10 -5.42 -14.21
N GLU A 231 -24.14 -4.61 -14.64
CA GLU A 231 -23.39 -4.81 -15.89
C GLU A 231 -22.04 -5.48 -15.57
N ILE A 232 -21.84 -6.70 -16.08
CA ILE A 232 -20.63 -7.48 -15.83
C ILE A 232 -19.55 -7.05 -16.83
N SER A 233 -18.54 -6.30 -16.34
CA SER A 233 -17.33 -5.98 -17.11
C SER A 233 -16.09 -6.60 -16.47
N ARG A 234 -15.24 -7.22 -17.29
CA ARG A 234 -13.93 -7.73 -16.85
C ARG A 234 -12.88 -6.66 -17.08
N ALA A 235 -11.91 -6.59 -16.17
CA ALA A 235 -10.78 -5.66 -16.25
C ALA A 235 -9.94 -5.85 -17.53
N ASP A 236 -9.92 -7.08 -18.08
CA ASP A 236 -9.20 -7.45 -19.31
C ASP A 236 -9.98 -7.19 -20.62
N ASP A 237 -11.29 -6.87 -20.57
CA ASP A 237 -12.10 -6.68 -21.79
C ASP A 237 -11.96 -5.27 -22.40
N GLY A 238 -11.00 -4.48 -21.90
CA GLY A 238 -10.74 -3.11 -22.34
C GLY A 238 -9.87 -2.96 -23.59
N ASP A 239 -10.10 -3.71 -24.69
CA ASP A 239 -9.63 -3.30 -26.03
C ASP A 239 -10.30 -3.99 -27.25
N SER A 240 -11.56 -4.40 -27.15
CA SER A 240 -12.34 -4.89 -28.31
C SER A 240 -13.82 -4.93 -27.93
N ASP A 241 -14.80 -4.35 -28.58
CA ASP A 241 -15.03 -3.68 -29.88
C ASP A 241 -16.18 -2.66 -29.56
N ASP A 242 -16.69 -1.77 -30.42
CA ASP A 242 -17.62 -2.14 -31.50
C ASP A 242 -18.17 -0.84 -32.15
N GLU A 243 -17.48 -0.31 -33.15
CA GLU A 243 -18.08 0.58 -34.14
C GLU A 243 -18.96 -0.26 -35.09
N ASN A 244 -20.09 -0.74 -34.57
CA ASN A 244 -21.18 -1.23 -35.41
C ASN A 244 -21.99 -0.01 -35.91
N GLU A 245 -21.49 0.66 -36.95
CA GLU A 245 -22.30 1.52 -37.81
C GLU A 245 -23.09 0.65 -38.79
N ASP A 246 -24.29 0.24 -38.37
CA ASP A 246 -25.34 -0.17 -39.30
C ASP A 246 -26.27 1.02 -39.60
N ASP A 247 -26.56 1.15 -40.90
CA ASP A 247 -27.67 1.85 -41.58
C ASP A 247 -27.67 3.39 -41.71
N ALA A 248 -27.56 3.87 -42.95
CA ALA A 248 -28.74 4.36 -43.67
C ALA A 248 -28.49 4.68 -45.16
N ASP A 249 -29.45 4.23 -45.97
CA ASP A 249 -29.67 4.48 -47.39
C ASP A 249 -29.46 5.94 -47.85
N GLU A 250 -28.83 6.12 -49.01
CA GLU A 250 -29.13 7.28 -49.85
C GLU A 250 -29.21 6.89 -51.34
N ASP A 251 -30.45 6.79 -51.81
CA ASP A 251 -30.86 6.84 -53.20
C ASP A 251 -30.16 7.98 -53.95
N THR A 252 -29.51 7.68 -55.08
CA THR A 252 -29.42 8.67 -56.17
C THR A 252 -29.53 8.00 -57.54
N ASP A 253 -30.72 8.19 -58.12
CA ASP A 253 -31.00 8.24 -59.55
C ASP A 253 -29.94 9.07 -60.31
N SER A 254 -29.44 8.53 -61.42
CA SER A 254 -29.29 9.34 -62.63
C SER A 254 -29.14 8.49 -63.89
N GLU A 255 -30.17 8.62 -64.73
CA GLU A 255 -30.15 8.34 -66.16
C GLU A 255 -29.01 9.09 -66.88
N GLY A 256 -28.46 8.49 -67.94
CA GLY A 256 -27.55 9.15 -68.89
C GLY A 256 -26.76 8.20 -69.76
#